data_AF-A0A7W9B0R3-F1
#
_entry.id   AF-A0A7W9B0R3-F1
#
_cell.length_a   1.000
_cell.length_b   1.000
_cell.length_c   1.000
_cell.angle_alpha   90.00
_cell.angle_beta   90.00
_cell.angle_gamma   90.00
#
_symmetry.space_group_name_H-M   'P 1'
#
loop_
_entity.id
_entity.type
_entity.pdbx_description
1 polymer ?
#
loop_
_entity_poly.entity_id
_entity_poly.type
_entity_poly.pdbx_seq_one_letter_code
_entity_poly.pdbx_strand_id
1 'polypeptide(L)'
;MSRYSIELDNKGRTDNEAVIGYDKPLRTFFLHGFIPEDSDLEEPEVWLGAFLEEFPTLESLVEEAHRQGCEIRGLKHSAIVSMLEEAGQKSDPSVGERLGLIR
;
A
#
# COMPACT_ATOMS: atom_id res chain seq x y z
N MET A 1 -6.04 -1.87 -9.48
CA MET A 1 -5.33 -2.08 -8.21
C MET A 1 -4.53 -3.35 -8.33
N SER A 2 -3.24 -3.20 -8.53
CA SER A 2 -2.28 -4.29 -8.40
C SER A 2 -2.02 -4.62 -6.93
N ARG A 3 -1.81 -5.90 -6.63
CA ARG A 3 -1.51 -6.42 -5.29
C ARG A 3 -0.45 -7.51 -5.40
N TYR A 4 0.55 -7.48 -4.52
CA TYR A 4 1.63 -8.45 -4.48
C TYR A 4 1.92 -8.87 -3.05
N SER A 5 2.01 -10.18 -2.81
CA SER A 5 2.49 -10.72 -1.54
C SER A 5 3.98 -10.44 -1.36
N ILE A 6 4.35 -10.08 -0.15
CA ILE A 6 5.70 -9.77 0.30
C ILE A 6 5.92 -10.32 1.72
N GLU A 7 7.18 -10.31 2.14
CA GLU A 7 7.54 -10.48 3.54
C GLU A 7 7.63 -9.11 4.20
N LEU A 8 7.06 -8.95 5.39
CA LEU A 8 7.11 -7.72 6.18
C LEU A 8 7.64 -8.01 7.57
N ASP A 9 8.80 -7.45 7.89
CA ASP A 9 9.39 -7.57 9.22
C ASP A 9 8.99 -6.35 10.07
N ASN A 10 8.58 -6.56 11.33
CA ASN A 10 8.31 -5.50 12.30
C ASN A 10 8.63 -5.98 13.72
N LYS A 11 9.56 -5.30 14.41
CA LYS A 11 9.91 -5.57 15.82
C LYS A 11 10.19 -7.06 16.14
N GLY A 12 10.85 -7.77 15.22
CA GLY A 12 11.21 -9.19 15.40
C GLY A 12 10.10 -10.18 15.08
N ARG A 13 8.96 -9.72 14.53
CA ARG A 13 7.93 -10.54 13.90
C ARG A 13 8.06 -10.43 12.39
N THR A 14 7.68 -11.48 11.68
CA THR A 14 7.63 -11.54 10.22
C THR A 14 6.23 -11.94 9.79
N ASP A 15 5.61 -11.15 8.92
CA ASP A 15 4.42 -11.52 8.17
C ASP A 15 4.83 -11.95 6.75
N ASN A 16 4.55 -13.21 6.39
CA ASN A 16 4.92 -13.78 5.08
C ASN A 16 3.84 -13.57 4.02
N GLU A 17 2.68 -13.04 4.41
CA GLU A 17 1.51 -12.83 3.54
C GLU A 17 1.09 -11.36 3.50
N ALA A 18 1.99 -10.46 3.91
CA ALA A 18 1.78 -9.02 3.80
C ALA A 18 1.61 -8.62 2.33
N VAL A 19 0.87 -7.55 2.09
CA VAL A 19 0.47 -7.11 0.75
C VAL A 19 0.95 -5.69 0.49
N ILE A 20 1.59 -5.50 -0.66
CA ILE A 20 1.93 -4.18 -1.21
C ILE A 20 1.29 -4.00 -2.59
N GLY A 21 0.93 -2.78 -2.94
CA GLY A 21 0.32 -2.51 -4.24
C GLY A 21 0.14 -1.04 -4.56
N TYR A 22 -0.58 -0.79 -5.65
CA TYR A 22 -1.02 0.55 -6.05
C TYR A 22 -2.53 0.59 -6.24
N ASP A 23 -3.19 1.53 -5.58
CA ASP A 23 -4.61 1.82 -5.72
C ASP A 23 -4.82 2.98 -6.68
N LYS A 24 -5.35 2.66 -7.87
CA LYS A 24 -5.57 3.64 -8.95
C LYS A 24 -6.66 4.69 -8.59
N PRO A 25 -7.83 4.32 -8.04
CA PRO A 25 -8.80 5.29 -7.52
C PRO A 25 -8.24 6.26 -6.48
N LEU A 26 -7.46 5.78 -5.51
CA LEU A 26 -6.85 6.60 -4.47
C LEU A 26 -5.54 7.25 -4.91
N ARG A 27 -5.00 6.89 -6.08
CA ARG A 27 -3.72 7.38 -6.60
C ARG A 27 -2.57 7.23 -5.59
N THR A 28 -2.56 6.13 -4.84
CA THR A 28 -1.60 5.88 -3.76
C THR A 28 -1.05 4.47 -3.82
N PHE A 29 0.22 4.32 -3.47
CA PHE A 29 0.78 3.05 -3.06
C PHE A 29 0.25 2.68 -1.66
N PHE A 30 0.09 1.39 -1.39
CA PHE A 30 -0.43 0.91 -0.11
C PHE A 30 0.39 -0.28 0.39
N LEU A 31 0.40 -0.47 1.71
CA LEU A 31 1.05 -1.58 2.42
C LEU A 31 0.13 -2.05 3.55
N HIS A 32 -0.22 -3.32 3.53
CA HIS A 32 -1.00 -3.98 4.57
C HIS A 32 -0.23 -5.18 5.13
N GLY A 33 -0.23 -5.35 6.45
CA GLY A 33 0.41 -6.52 7.08
C GLY A 33 0.01 -6.71 8.53
N PHE A 34 0.28 -7.90 9.05
CA PHE A 34 -0.12 -8.37 10.38
C PHE A 34 -1.64 -8.37 10.55
N ILE A 35 -2.36 -9.05 9.66
CA ILE A 35 -3.79 -9.33 9.82
C ILE A 35 -3.93 -10.39 10.93
N PRO A 36 -4.59 -10.11 12.06
CA PRO A 36 -4.71 -11.10 13.14
C PRO A 36 -5.68 -12.23 12.74
N GLU A 37 -5.26 -13.49 12.91
CA GLU A 37 -6.11 -14.66 12.60
C GLU A 37 -7.36 -14.75 13.51
N ASP A 38 -7.30 -14.19 14.73
CA ASP A 38 -8.33 -14.30 15.77
C ASP A 38 -9.12 -12.99 16.00
N SER A 39 -9.02 -12.01 15.10
CA SER A 39 -9.73 -10.75 15.23
C SER A 39 -11.01 -10.75 14.40
N ASP A 40 -12.15 -10.48 15.04
CA ASP A 40 -13.42 -10.21 14.34
C ASP A 40 -13.34 -8.95 13.45
N LEU A 41 -12.34 -8.11 13.69
CA LEU A 41 -11.99 -6.95 12.89
C LEU A 41 -10.77 -7.33 12.05
N GLU A 42 -10.95 -7.57 10.75
CA GLU A 42 -9.89 -7.83 9.76
C GLU A 42 -8.99 -6.59 9.52
N GLU A 43 -8.69 -5.82 10.56
CA GLU A 43 -7.86 -4.63 10.52
C GLU A 43 -6.38 -5.03 10.75
N PRO A 44 -5.52 -4.98 9.73
CA PRO A 44 -4.08 -5.17 9.89
C PRO A 44 -3.47 -4.15 10.85
N GLU A 45 -2.46 -4.59 11.61
CA GLU A 45 -1.69 -3.68 12.46
C GLU A 45 -0.93 -2.63 11.63
N VAL A 46 -0.57 -2.97 10.39
CA VAL A 46 0.01 -2.03 9.41
C VAL A 46 -1.02 -1.77 8.32
N TRP A 47 -1.53 -0.55 8.25
CA TRP A 47 -2.46 -0.10 7.22
C TRP A 47 -2.01 1.25 6.65
N LEU A 48 -1.31 1.25 5.51
CA LEU A 48 -0.85 2.45 4.81
C LEU A 48 -1.49 2.57 3.43
N GLY A 49 -1.81 3.78 2.97
CA GLY A 49 -2.36 4.02 1.64
C GLY A 49 -3.88 3.88 1.59
N ALA A 50 -4.56 4.34 2.63
CA ALA A 50 -6.02 4.32 2.77
C ALA A 50 -6.68 5.60 2.24
N PHE A 51 -5.90 6.67 2.04
CA PHE A 51 -6.40 7.98 1.65
C PHE A 51 -5.97 8.38 0.24
N LEU A 52 -6.72 9.33 -0.33
CA LEU A 52 -6.42 9.90 -1.64
C LEU A 52 -5.02 10.55 -1.59
N GLU A 53 -4.15 10.11 -2.51
CA GLU A 53 -2.77 10.61 -2.70
C GLU A 53 -1.89 10.55 -1.45
N GLU A 54 -2.16 9.63 -0.51
CA GLU A 54 -1.40 9.52 0.74
C GLU A 54 0.09 9.23 0.51
N PHE A 55 0.38 8.25 -0.36
CA PHE A 55 1.72 7.84 -0.79
C PHE A 55 1.77 7.78 -2.31
N PRO A 56 1.95 8.92 -3.01
CA PRO A 56 1.87 8.96 -4.47
C PRO A 56 3.09 8.31 -5.16
N THR A 57 4.15 8.01 -4.40
CA THR A 57 5.34 7.30 -4.89
C THR A 57 5.61 6.06 -4.05
N LEU A 58 6.17 5.01 -4.67
CA LEU A 58 6.61 3.82 -3.94
C LEU A 58 7.64 4.17 -2.86
N GLU A 59 8.51 5.14 -3.14
CA GLU A 59 9.50 5.66 -2.18
C GLU A 59 8.83 6.22 -0.93
N SER A 60 7.82 7.08 -1.07
CA SER A 60 7.11 7.67 0.08
C SER A 60 6.46 6.61 0.99
N LEU A 61 5.93 5.54 0.40
CA LEU A 61 5.39 4.40 1.15
C LEU A 61 6.51 3.64 1.90
N VAL A 62 7.64 3.37 1.24
CA VAL A 62 8.76 2.64 1.86
C VAL A 62 9.38 3.45 3.00
N GLU A 63 9.53 4.76 2.84
CA GLU A 63 10.02 5.65 3.90
C GLU A 63 9.08 5.64 5.12
N GLU A 64 7.77 5.68 4.89
CA GLU A 64 6.79 5.59 5.98
C GLU A 64 6.82 4.23 6.67
N ALA A 65 6.88 3.13 5.91
CA ALA A 65 7.00 1.80 6.47
C ALA A 65 8.24 1.69 7.38
N HIS A 66 9.40 2.18 6.93
CA HIS A 66 10.60 2.24 7.76
C HIS A 66 10.42 3.11 9.01
N ARG A 67 9.73 4.25 8.91
CA ARG A 67 9.43 5.11 10.06
C ARG A 67 8.57 4.41 11.11
N GLN A 68 7.69 3.50 10.68
CA GLN A 68 6.89 2.64 11.57
C GLN A 68 7.65 1.42 12.09
N GLY A 69 8.92 1.25 11.73
CA GLY A 69 9.76 0.12 12.12
C GLY A 69 9.52 -1.14 11.29
N CYS A 70 8.89 -0.99 10.12
CA CYS A 70 8.62 -2.09 9.20
C CYS A 70 9.68 -2.15 8.10
N GLU A 71 10.15 -3.34 7.74
CA GLU A 71 11.07 -3.59 6.62
C GLU A 71 10.40 -4.49 5.59
N ILE A 72 10.32 -4.01 4.34
CA ILE A 72 9.71 -4.75 3.22
C ILE A 72 10.76 -5.66 2.58
N ARG A 73 10.43 -6.95 2.43
CA ARG A 73 11.28 -7.98 1.83
C ARG A 73 10.55 -8.78 0.77
N GLY A 74 11.31 -9.50 -0.06
CA GLY A 74 10.75 -10.38 -1.09
C GLY A 74 10.06 -9.66 -2.27
N LEU A 75 10.09 -8.32 -2.32
CA LEU A 75 9.46 -7.56 -3.41
C LEU A 75 10.18 -7.77 -4.73
N LYS A 76 9.52 -8.49 -5.65
CA LYS A 76 10.09 -8.84 -6.96
C LYS A 76 10.19 -7.61 -7.86
N HIS A 77 11.29 -7.50 -8.61
CA HIS A 77 11.47 -6.42 -9.60
C HIS A 77 10.30 -6.31 -10.58
N SER A 78 9.73 -7.43 -11.03
CA SER A 78 8.55 -7.44 -11.92
C SER A 78 7.31 -6.81 -11.27
N ALA A 79 7.14 -6.96 -9.96
CA ALA A 79 6.04 -6.32 -9.23
C ALA A 79 6.27 -4.81 -9.14
N ILE A 80 7.50 -4.38 -8.86
CA ILE A 80 7.88 -2.95 -8.85
C ILE A 80 7.54 -2.30 -10.19
N VAL A 81 8.00 -2.89 -11.30
CA VAL A 81 7.73 -2.38 -12.64
C VAL A 81 6.23 -2.28 -12.89
N SER A 82 5.46 -3.34 -12.58
CA SER A 82 4.02 -3.35 -12.80
C SER A 82 3.27 -2.30 -11.98
N MET A 83 3.66 -2.05 -10.72
CA MET A 83 3.04 -1.00 -9.90
C MET A 83 3.38 0.40 -10.43
N LEU A 84 4.63 0.63 -10.84
CA LEU A 84 5.05 1.91 -11.43
C LEU A 84 4.37 2.18 -12.78
N GLU A 85 4.17 1.14 -13.60
CA GLU A 85 3.40 1.24 -14.83
C GLU A 85 1.94 1.60 -14.57
N GLU A 86 1.30 1.00 -13.55
CA GLU A 86 -0.07 1.35 -13.15
C GLU A 86 -0.15 2.80 -12.65
N ALA A 87 0.79 3.22 -11.79
CA ALA A 87 0.87 4.57 -11.24
C ALA A 87 1.15 5.65 -12.30
N GLY A 88 1.87 5.29 -13.37
CA GLY A 88 2.14 6.19 -14.49
C GLY A 88 0.94 6.43 -15.42
N GLN A 89 -0.12 5.62 -15.30
CA GLN A 89 -1.34 5.83 -16.09
C GLN A 89 -2.13 7.02 -15.56
N LYS A 90 -2.67 7.83 -16.48
CA LYS A 90 -3.62 8.89 -16.09
C LYS A 90 -4.82 8.25 -15.39
N SER A 91 -5.14 8.79 -14.22
CA SER A 91 -6.37 8.51 -13.49
C SER A 91 -7.27 9.72 -13.59
N ASP A 92 -8.48 9.53 -14.10
CA ASP A 92 -9.48 10.59 -14.11
C ASP A 92 -9.95 10.86 -12.67
N PRO A 93 -10.23 12.11 -12.30
CA PRO A 93 -10.81 12.43 -11.00
C PRO A 93 -12.13 11.68 -10.82
N SER A 94 -12.33 11.11 -9.64
CA SER A 94 -13.57 10.47 -9.25
C SER A 94 -14.74 11.46 -9.27
N VAL A 95 -15.97 10.94 -9.26
CA VAL A 95 -17.18 11.78 -9.15
C VAL A 95 -17.14 12.63 -7.87
N GLY A 96 -16.64 12.07 -6.76
CA GLY A 96 -16.50 12.79 -5.49
C GLY A 96 -15.54 13.98 -5.60
N GLU A 97 -14.39 13.80 -6.26
CA GLU A 97 -13.44 14.90 -6.51
C GLU A 97 -14.03 15.97 -7.44
N ARG A 98 -14.70 15.54 -8.53
CA ARG A 98 -15.35 16.47 -9.48
C ARG A 98 -16.46 17.30 -8.84
N LEU A 99 -17.14 16.76 -7.83
CA LEU A 99 -18.17 17.43 -7.06
C LEU A 99 -17.61 18.19 -5.84
N GLY A 100 -16.29 18.11 -5.58
CA GLY A 100 -15.63 18.77 -4.45
C GLY A 100 -15.93 18.15 -3.08
N LEU A 101 -16.40 16.90 -3.04
CA LEU A 101 -16.70 16.12 -1.83
C LEU A 101 -15.45 15.44 -1.25
N ILE A 102 -14.43 15.21 -2.08
CA ILE A 102 -13.13 14.63 -1.74
C ILE A 102 -12.06 15.63 -2.20
N ARG A 103 -11.04 15.86 -1.38
CA ARG A 103 -9.93 16.78 -1.64
C ARG A 103 -8.62 16.16 -1.23
#